data_AF-A0A934DSA9-F1
#
_entry.id   AF-A0A934DSA9-F1
#
_cell.length_a   1.000
_cell.length_b   1.000
_cell.length_c   1.000
_cell.angle_alpha   90.00
_cell.angle_beta   90.00
_cell.angle_gamma   90.00
#
_symmetry.space_group_name_H-M   'P 1'
#
loop_
_entity.id
_entity.type
_entity.pdbx_description
1 polymer ?
#
loop_
_entity_poly.entity_id
_entity_poly.type
_entity_poly.pdbx_seq_one_letter_code
_entity_poly.pdbx_strand_id
1 'polypeptide(L)'
;MRHLVPICVGSFILAGLGVLGVLALRPPPVAQAGSAPPANPATCQDRDGDGFGLGCARGPDCNDLDSTIHPGQVETCNFRDDDCNALVDDNAGCSEPSIDPAPVKVDAGSFLMGSPATVGADDEHPLHAVQLKAFKIDRQEVTNRRYQQCVQAGACRQPALLSSNLRPDYYENPRFLDYPVVFVNWQQADQFCRNAGGRLPSEAEWEKTARGPDSSVRTFPWGDEAADCRRANMGGPGSCAGDTDRVGRRLLGASPYGALDMAGNVWEWVADWYDADWYQKSPSDDPSGPATGTLKVMRGGCWLSGSSTLRVSCRKAELPSTWGYNIGFRCAYPEGR
;
A
#
# COMPACT_ATOMS: atom_id res chain seq x y z
N MET A 1 8.91 36.09 -6.50
CA MET A 1 9.21 35.55 -5.16
C MET A 1 8.95 34.06 -5.24
N ARG A 2 9.98 33.21 -5.03
CA ARG A 2 9.84 31.75 -5.14
C ARG A 2 9.18 31.25 -3.87
N HIS A 3 7.90 30.91 -3.92
CA HIS A 3 7.22 30.20 -2.84
C HIS A 3 7.72 28.75 -2.83
N LEU A 4 8.49 28.39 -1.80
CA LEU A 4 8.71 27.00 -1.42
C LEU A 4 7.37 26.48 -0.89
N VAL A 5 6.69 25.64 -1.67
CA VAL A 5 5.47 24.95 -1.25
C VAL A 5 5.89 23.88 -0.23
N PRO A 6 5.35 23.87 1.00
CA PRO A 6 5.63 22.83 1.98
C PRO A 6 4.92 21.54 1.53
N ILE A 7 5.60 20.79 0.66
CA ILE A 7 5.27 19.38 0.37
C ILE A 7 5.46 18.60 1.68
N CYS A 8 4.77 17.47 1.86
CA CYS A 8 5.01 16.56 2.96
C CYS A 8 6.45 15.99 2.91
N VAL A 9 7.44 16.78 3.37
CA VAL A 9 8.85 16.38 3.46
C VAL A 9 9.09 15.90 4.89
N GLY A 10 9.38 14.61 5.06
CA GLY A 10 9.89 14.10 6.32
C GLY A 10 11.25 14.74 6.63
N SER A 11 11.33 15.50 7.73
CA SER A 11 12.58 16.08 8.22
C SER A 11 13.59 14.98 8.61
N PHE A 12 14.77 14.99 7.99
CA PHE A 12 15.97 14.35 8.51
C PHE A 12 16.57 15.24 9.61
N ILE A 13 16.52 14.81 10.87
CA ILE A 13 17.26 15.44 11.96
C ILE A 13 18.41 14.49 12.37
N LEU A 14 19.64 14.90 12.10
CA LEU A 14 20.81 14.41 12.85
C LEU A 14 20.76 15.05 14.24
N ALA A 15 20.35 14.30 15.25
CA ALA A 15 20.42 14.75 16.63
C ALA A 15 21.78 14.37 17.24
N GLY A 16 22.56 15.39 17.60
CA GLY A 16 23.79 15.26 18.39
C GLY A 16 23.51 14.81 19.82
N LEU A 17 24.45 14.04 20.36
CA LEU A 17 24.44 13.47 21.71
C LEU A 17 24.38 14.56 22.80
N GLY A 18 23.28 14.57 23.55
CA GLY A 18 23.14 15.24 24.84
C GLY A 18 22.73 14.21 25.89
N VAL A 19 23.64 13.89 26.82
CA VAL A 19 23.39 12.98 27.94
C VAL A 19 22.55 13.72 28.99
N LEU A 20 21.29 13.31 29.17
CA LEU A 20 20.47 13.66 30.34
C LEU A 20 20.12 12.37 31.11
N GLY A 21 20.37 12.42 32.42
CA GLY A 21 20.21 11.30 33.34
C GLY A 21 18.77 10.79 33.42
N VAL A 22 18.63 9.47 33.38
CA VAL A 22 17.36 8.75 33.46
C VAL A 22 16.95 8.61 34.93
N LEU A 23 15.90 9.32 35.33
CA LEU A 23 15.14 9.01 36.53
C LEU A 23 14.21 7.82 36.20
N ALA A 24 14.47 6.65 36.78
CA ALA A 24 13.71 5.44 36.53
C ALA A 24 12.30 5.54 37.15
N LEU A 25 11.29 5.87 36.34
CA LEU A 25 9.89 5.68 36.69
C LEU A 25 9.50 4.23 36.34
N ARG A 26 9.04 3.48 37.34
CA ARG A 26 8.53 2.10 37.17
C ARG A 26 7.30 2.11 36.26
N PRO A 27 7.22 1.20 35.26
CA PRO A 27 6.00 1.04 34.49
C PRO A 27 4.87 0.48 35.38
N PRO A 28 3.60 0.82 35.11
CA PRO A 28 2.46 0.20 35.77
C PRO A 28 2.43 -1.31 35.44
N PRO A 29 1.86 -2.14 36.33
CA PRO A 29 1.77 -3.58 36.09
C PRO A 29 0.95 -3.86 34.82
N VAL A 30 1.54 -4.62 33.91
CA VAL A 30 0.84 -5.20 32.76
C VAL A 30 -0.27 -6.09 33.29
N ALA A 31 -1.53 -5.76 32.96
CA ALA A 31 -2.64 -6.66 33.17
C ALA A 31 -2.35 -7.94 32.38
N GLN A 32 -2.23 -9.08 33.07
CA GLN A 32 -2.15 -10.37 32.41
C GLN A 32 -3.39 -10.54 31.53
N ALA A 33 -3.17 -10.80 30.24
CA ALA A 33 -4.22 -11.31 29.38
C ALA A 33 -4.83 -12.54 30.04
N GLY A 34 -6.12 -12.48 30.37
CA GLY A 34 -6.84 -13.64 30.87
C GLY A 34 -6.67 -14.77 29.85
N SER A 35 -6.24 -15.93 30.31
CA SER A 35 -6.18 -17.15 29.49
C SER A 35 -7.54 -17.35 28.83
N ALA A 36 -7.55 -17.51 27.50
CA ALA A 36 -8.74 -17.90 26.76
C ALA A 36 -9.37 -19.15 27.42
N PRO A 37 -10.70 -19.24 27.52
CA PRO A 37 -11.35 -20.43 28.05
C PRO A 37 -10.89 -21.66 27.25
N PRO A 38 -10.75 -22.84 27.89
CA PRO A 38 -10.33 -24.05 27.21
C PRO A 38 -11.30 -24.37 26.06
N ALA A 39 -10.75 -24.68 24.90
CA ALA A 39 -11.52 -25.06 23.72
C ALA A 39 -12.46 -26.24 24.06
N ASN A 40 -13.75 -26.07 23.76
CA ASN A 40 -14.72 -27.16 23.90
C ASN A 40 -14.78 -27.91 22.56
N PRO A 41 -14.44 -29.22 22.51
CA PRO A 41 -14.50 -30.00 21.27
C PRO A 41 -15.88 -29.99 20.61
N ALA A 42 -16.95 -29.78 21.39
CA ALA A 42 -18.32 -29.71 20.88
C ALA A 42 -18.65 -28.39 20.16
N THR A 43 -17.78 -27.36 20.25
CA THR A 43 -17.95 -26.06 19.58
C THR A 43 -16.92 -25.80 18.49
N CYS A 44 -16.04 -26.76 18.23
CA CYS A 44 -15.05 -26.66 17.15
C CYS A 44 -15.78 -26.69 15.80
N GLN A 45 -15.66 -25.59 15.07
CA GLN A 45 -16.08 -25.48 13.68
C GLN A 45 -14.84 -25.70 12.83
N ASP A 46 -14.66 -26.96 12.42
CA ASP A 46 -13.58 -27.46 11.57
C ASP A 46 -14.26 -28.17 10.39
N ARG A 47 -14.32 -27.52 9.23
CA ARG A 47 -15.09 -28.00 8.08
C ARG A 47 -14.28 -28.86 7.12
N ASP A 48 -12.96 -28.70 7.10
CA ASP A 48 -12.07 -29.48 6.25
C ASP A 48 -11.36 -30.63 6.98
N GLY A 49 -11.45 -30.67 8.31
CA GLY A 49 -11.05 -31.77 9.17
C GLY A 49 -9.57 -31.76 9.57
N ASP A 50 -8.88 -30.63 9.47
CA ASP A 50 -7.47 -30.50 9.80
C ASP A 50 -7.20 -30.24 11.31
N GLY A 51 -8.26 -30.00 12.08
CA GLY A 51 -8.24 -29.75 13.53
C GLY A 51 -8.07 -28.28 13.93
N PHE A 52 -8.03 -27.36 12.98
CA PHE A 52 -8.10 -25.92 13.18
C PHE A 52 -9.50 -25.38 12.84
N GLY A 53 -9.80 -24.18 13.29
CA GLY A 53 -11.10 -23.55 13.05
C GLY A 53 -11.68 -22.86 14.29
N LEU A 54 -12.84 -22.23 14.12
CA LEU A 54 -13.40 -21.38 15.17
C LEU A 54 -13.80 -22.23 16.38
N GLY A 55 -13.19 -21.97 17.53
CA GLY A 55 -13.44 -22.71 18.78
C GLY A 55 -12.70 -24.04 18.89
N CYS A 56 -11.80 -24.36 17.94
CA CYS A 56 -10.97 -25.55 17.96
C CYS A 56 -9.74 -25.39 18.86
N ALA A 57 -9.24 -26.51 19.39
CA ALA A 57 -8.14 -26.51 20.36
C ALA A 57 -6.79 -26.09 19.76
N ARG A 58 -6.59 -26.32 18.46
CA ARG A 58 -5.36 -25.95 17.75
C ARG A 58 -5.31 -24.47 17.35
N GLY A 59 -6.45 -23.77 17.43
CA GLY A 59 -6.57 -22.34 17.11
C GLY A 59 -7.53 -22.07 15.94
N PRO A 60 -7.82 -20.79 15.67
CA PRO A 60 -8.64 -20.38 14.54
C PRO A 60 -7.91 -20.63 13.22
N ASP A 61 -8.70 -20.94 12.18
CA ASP A 61 -8.24 -21.09 10.81
C ASP A 61 -8.71 -19.88 9.97
N CYS A 62 -7.80 -19.35 9.15
CA CYS A 62 -8.07 -18.27 8.22
C CYS A 62 -8.77 -18.75 6.94
N ASN A 63 -8.74 -20.05 6.61
CA ASN A 63 -9.55 -20.66 5.56
C ASN A 63 -10.02 -22.07 5.92
N ASP A 64 -11.06 -22.13 6.76
CA ASP A 64 -11.79 -23.33 7.22
C ASP A 64 -12.57 -24.04 6.08
N LEU A 65 -12.01 -24.12 4.87
CA LEU A 65 -12.50 -24.83 3.70
C LEU A 65 -11.33 -25.47 2.91
N ASP A 66 -10.09 -25.27 3.36
CA ASP A 66 -8.87 -25.70 2.70
C ASP A 66 -7.84 -26.17 3.74
N SER A 67 -7.81 -27.48 3.98
CA SER A 67 -6.92 -28.14 4.97
C SER A 67 -5.41 -27.91 4.76
N THR A 68 -5.03 -27.23 3.68
CA THR A 68 -3.64 -26.82 3.43
C THR A 68 -3.29 -25.44 3.99
N ILE A 69 -4.30 -24.70 4.46
CA ILE A 69 -4.18 -23.35 5.03
C ILE A 69 -4.57 -23.44 6.49
N HIS A 70 -3.61 -23.27 7.40
CA HIS A 70 -3.87 -23.26 8.84
C HIS A 70 -2.63 -22.77 9.62
N PRO A 71 -2.77 -22.35 10.89
CA PRO A 71 -1.64 -21.91 11.71
C PRO A 71 -0.41 -22.81 11.67
N GLY A 72 0.74 -22.22 11.30
CA GLY A 72 2.06 -22.89 11.30
C GLY A 72 2.36 -23.75 10.06
N GLN A 73 1.60 -23.60 8.98
CA GLN A 73 1.93 -24.20 7.68
C GLN A 73 3.21 -23.64 7.05
N VAL A 74 3.72 -24.34 6.04
CA VAL A 74 4.82 -23.84 5.21
C VAL A 74 4.25 -23.07 4.04
N GLU A 75 4.64 -21.80 3.94
CA GLU A 75 4.22 -20.90 2.86
C GLU A 75 4.57 -21.43 1.45
N THR A 76 3.60 -21.32 0.54
CA THR A 76 3.71 -21.61 -0.88
C THR A 76 3.40 -20.35 -1.69
N CYS A 77 4.28 -19.96 -2.63
CA CYS A 77 4.20 -18.71 -3.41
C CYS A 77 2.95 -18.56 -4.30
N ASN A 78 1.80 -18.31 -3.69
CA ASN A 78 0.48 -18.34 -4.33
C ASN A 78 -0.37 -17.09 -4.00
N PHE A 79 0.22 -16.08 -3.34
CA PHE A 79 -0.47 -14.90 -2.80
C PHE A 79 -1.57 -15.20 -1.75
N ARG A 80 -1.42 -16.31 -1.01
CA ARG A 80 -2.26 -16.67 0.13
C ARG A 80 -1.41 -16.70 1.41
N ASP A 81 -2.10 -16.56 2.53
CA ASP A 81 -1.53 -16.66 3.87
C ASP A 81 -1.77 -18.11 4.30
N ASP A 82 -0.84 -19.00 3.99
CA ASP A 82 -1.02 -20.44 4.21
C ASP A 82 -0.89 -20.76 5.71
N ASP A 83 -0.06 -20.00 6.45
CA ASP A 83 0.17 -20.20 7.88
C ASP A 83 -0.69 -19.34 8.82
N CYS A 84 -1.67 -18.61 8.27
CA CYS A 84 -2.63 -17.75 8.97
C CYS A 84 -1.99 -16.70 9.91
N ASN A 85 -0.79 -16.22 9.61
CA ASN A 85 -0.11 -15.19 10.40
C ASN A 85 -0.42 -13.75 9.94
N ALA A 86 -1.21 -13.63 8.87
CA ALA A 86 -1.59 -12.42 8.13
C ALA A 86 -0.47 -11.79 7.29
N LEU A 87 0.61 -12.55 7.04
CA LEU A 87 1.68 -12.23 6.11
C LEU A 87 1.72 -13.27 5.01
N VAL A 88 1.58 -12.80 3.77
CA VAL A 88 1.55 -13.67 2.59
C VAL A 88 2.97 -13.97 2.12
N ASP A 89 3.27 -15.25 1.88
CA ASP A 89 4.51 -15.75 1.30
C ASP A 89 5.75 -15.27 2.08
N ASP A 90 5.67 -15.23 3.40
CA ASP A 90 6.66 -14.54 4.22
C ASP A 90 7.95 -15.37 4.46
N ASN A 91 7.82 -16.69 4.40
CA ASN A 91 8.89 -17.67 4.55
C ASN A 91 9.08 -18.58 3.32
N ALA A 92 8.33 -18.33 2.24
CA ALA A 92 8.44 -19.11 1.02
C ALA A 92 9.72 -18.70 0.23
N GLY A 93 10.54 -19.68 -0.12
CA GLY A 93 11.68 -19.51 -1.02
C GLY A 93 11.21 -19.30 -2.47
N CYS A 94 10.53 -18.20 -2.75
CA CYS A 94 9.82 -18.00 -4.01
C CYS A 94 10.73 -18.01 -5.23
N SER A 95 10.50 -19.01 -6.08
CA SER A 95 11.16 -19.21 -7.37
C SER A 95 10.17 -19.44 -8.51
N GLU A 96 8.90 -19.73 -8.22
CA GLU A 96 7.84 -19.90 -9.22
C GLU A 96 7.03 -18.60 -9.43
N PRO A 97 6.59 -18.30 -10.66
CA PRO A 97 5.84 -17.09 -10.96
C PRO A 97 4.40 -17.20 -10.47
N SER A 98 4.06 -16.40 -9.45
CA SER A 98 2.68 -16.26 -9.00
C SER A 98 1.79 -15.60 -10.07
N ILE A 99 0.52 -16.02 -10.14
CA ILE A 99 -0.51 -15.40 -10.98
C ILE A 99 -0.91 -14.08 -10.32
N ASP A 100 -0.80 -12.96 -11.04
CA ASP A 100 -1.21 -11.67 -10.49
C ASP A 100 -2.68 -11.70 -10.04
N PRO A 101 -2.98 -11.14 -8.86
CA PRO A 101 -4.35 -11.07 -8.39
C PRO A 101 -5.19 -10.20 -9.32
N ALA A 102 -6.47 -10.56 -9.46
CA ALA A 102 -7.42 -9.74 -10.19
C ALA A 102 -7.52 -8.32 -9.59
N PRO A 103 -7.70 -7.27 -10.43
CA PRO A 103 -8.01 -5.93 -9.95
C PRO A 103 -9.23 -5.92 -9.02
N VAL A 104 -9.21 -5.08 -7.99
CA VAL A 104 -10.35 -4.90 -7.09
C VAL A 104 -11.36 -3.96 -7.72
N LYS A 105 -12.65 -4.22 -7.47
CA LYS A 105 -13.74 -3.35 -7.88
C LYS A 105 -13.92 -2.23 -6.86
N VAL A 106 -14.01 -0.99 -7.34
CA VAL A 106 -14.40 0.18 -6.55
C VAL A 106 -15.74 0.67 -7.08
N ASP A 107 -16.77 0.57 -6.25
CA ASP A 107 -18.13 0.95 -6.64
C ASP A 107 -18.27 2.46 -6.86
N ALA A 108 -19.20 2.84 -7.74
CA ALA A 108 -19.59 4.23 -7.91
C ALA A 108 -20.13 4.79 -6.59
N GLY A 109 -19.90 6.07 -6.31
CA GLY A 109 -20.38 6.68 -5.08
C GLY A 109 -19.55 7.87 -4.64
N SER A 110 -20.11 8.61 -3.69
CA SER A 110 -19.44 9.72 -3.01
C SER A 110 -18.49 9.21 -1.94
N PHE A 111 -17.39 9.92 -1.70
CA PHE A 111 -16.52 9.77 -0.54
C PHE A 111 -15.99 11.15 -0.12
N LEU A 112 -15.40 11.26 1.07
CA LEU A 112 -14.72 12.47 1.51
C LEU A 112 -13.23 12.41 1.14
N MET A 113 -12.78 13.33 0.29
CA MET A 113 -11.40 13.46 -0.17
C MET A 113 -10.67 14.55 0.60
N GLY A 114 -9.41 14.28 0.95
CA GLY A 114 -8.55 15.16 1.75
C GLY A 114 -8.61 14.91 3.24
N SER A 115 -8.28 15.92 4.04
CA SER A 115 -8.17 15.81 5.49
C SER A 115 -8.90 16.94 6.24
N PRO A 116 -9.36 16.68 7.48
CA PRO A 116 -9.92 17.72 8.35
C PRO A 116 -8.90 18.82 8.62
N ALA A 117 -9.33 20.08 8.73
CA ALA A 117 -8.46 21.27 8.79
C ALA A 117 -7.36 21.29 9.89
N THR A 118 -7.39 20.37 10.85
CA THR A 118 -6.39 20.25 11.92
C THR A 118 -5.41 19.09 11.73
N VAL A 119 -5.48 18.38 10.59
CA VAL A 119 -4.72 17.14 10.34
C VAL A 119 -4.09 17.16 8.95
N GLY A 120 -2.76 17.04 8.88
CA GLY A 120 -2.05 16.93 7.61
C GLY A 120 -1.44 18.24 7.14
N ALA A 121 -0.93 18.23 5.91
CA ALA A 121 -0.36 19.40 5.26
C ALA A 121 -1.44 20.26 4.60
N ASP A 122 -1.11 21.52 4.32
CA ASP A 122 -2.04 22.50 3.75
C ASP A 122 -2.67 22.04 2.42
N ASP A 123 -1.92 21.30 1.61
CA ASP A 123 -2.37 20.80 0.30
C ASP A 123 -3.29 19.57 0.39
N GLU A 124 -3.54 19.04 1.59
CA GLU A 124 -4.53 18.00 1.86
C GLU A 124 -5.92 18.59 2.19
N HIS A 125 -6.02 19.92 2.28
CA HIS A 125 -7.23 20.65 2.66
C HIS A 125 -7.89 21.38 1.48
N PRO A 126 -9.21 21.60 1.53
CA PRO A 126 -10.15 21.12 2.55
C PRO A 126 -10.57 19.66 2.34
N LEU A 127 -11.10 19.03 3.40
CA LEU A 127 -11.93 17.83 3.27
C LEU A 127 -13.19 18.19 2.47
N HIS A 128 -13.44 17.50 1.36
CA HIS A 128 -14.54 17.80 0.46
C HIS A 128 -15.16 16.53 -0.13
N ALA A 129 -16.43 16.59 -0.54
CA ALA A 129 -17.12 15.45 -1.13
C ALA A 129 -16.74 15.30 -2.62
N VAL A 130 -16.39 14.08 -3.02
CA VAL A 130 -16.11 13.71 -4.40
C VAL A 130 -16.96 12.50 -4.78
N GLN A 131 -17.63 12.58 -5.91
CA GLN A 131 -18.44 11.54 -6.52
C GLN A 131 -17.64 10.90 -7.66
N LEU A 132 -17.39 9.59 -7.55
CA LEU A 132 -16.69 8.83 -8.59
C LEU A 132 -17.64 7.84 -9.27
N LYS A 133 -17.41 7.59 -10.56
CA LYS A 133 -17.92 6.41 -11.25
C LYS A 133 -17.28 5.13 -10.70
N ALA A 134 -17.86 3.99 -11.04
CA ALA A 134 -17.27 2.70 -10.73
C ALA A 134 -16.05 2.44 -11.64
N PHE A 135 -15.04 1.81 -11.08
CA PHE A 135 -13.81 1.42 -11.78
C PHE A 135 -13.21 0.17 -11.15
N LYS A 136 -12.19 -0.38 -11.79
CA LYS A 136 -11.32 -1.40 -11.20
C LYS A 136 -9.93 -0.82 -11.02
N ILE A 137 -9.20 -1.29 -10.03
CA ILE A 137 -7.82 -0.88 -9.79
C ILE A 137 -7.00 -2.09 -9.38
N ASP A 138 -5.75 -2.15 -9.83
CA ASP A 138 -4.84 -3.23 -9.47
C ASP A 138 -4.82 -3.39 -7.94
N ARG A 139 -4.98 -4.63 -7.48
CA ARG A 139 -5.03 -4.96 -6.05
C ARG A 139 -3.73 -4.58 -5.33
N GLN A 140 -2.61 -4.62 -6.05
CA GLN A 140 -1.27 -4.39 -5.56
C GLN A 140 -0.46 -3.57 -6.58
N GLU A 141 0.73 -3.11 -6.24
CA GLU A 141 1.58 -2.38 -7.18
C GLU A 141 2.01 -3.25 -8.37
N VAL A 142 2.35 -2.61 -9.49
CA VAL A 142 2.88 -3.34 -10.66
C VAL A 142 4.19 -4.00 -10.28
N THR A 143 4.27 -5.32 -10.48
CA THR A 143 5.45 -6.12 -10.15
C THR A 143 6.54 -6.02 -11.22
N ASN A 144 7.77 -6.38 -10.84
CA ASN A 144 8.87 -6.58 -11.78
C ASN A 144 8.47 -7.56 -12.89
N ARG A 145 7.79 -8.67 -12.57
CA ARG A 145 7.31 -9.65 -13.56
C ARG A 145 6.43 -9.03 -14.63
N ARG A 146 5.38 -8.32 -14.23
CA ARG A 146 4.46 -7.65 -15.16
C ARG A 146 5.21 -6.65 -16.03
N TYR A 147 6.08 -5.85 -15.42
CA TYR A 147 6.85 -4.86 -16.14
C TYR A 147 7.83 -5.49 -17.15
N GLN A 148 8.53 -6.57 -16.77
CA GLN A 148 9.39 -7.35 -17.67
C GLN A 148 8.62 -7.88 -18.88
N GLN A 149 7.42 -8.42 -18.69
CA GLN A 149 6.59 -8.89 -19.81
C GLN A 149 6.28 -7.76 -20.80
N CYS A 150 5.97 -6.55 -20.31
CA CYS A 150 5.76 -5.39 -21.18
C CYS A 150 7.03 -4.98 -21.93
N VAL A 151 8.20 -5.05 -21.29
CA VAL A 151 9.49 -4.75 -21.91
C VAL A 151 9.86 -5.80 -22.96
N GLN A 152 9.70 -7.09 -22.66
CA GLN A 152 9.97 -8.21 -23.58
C GLN A 152 9.05 -8.17 -24.80
N ALA A 153 7.81 -7.72 -24.64
CA ALA A 153 6.88 -7.47 -25.74
C ALA A 153 7.23 -6.22 -26.58
N GLY A 154 8.27 -5.46 -26.22
CA GLY A 154 8.68 -4.23 -26.90
C GLY A 154 7.75 -3.04 -26.66
N ALA A 155 6.81 -3.15 -25.71
CA ALA A 155 5.78 -2.16 -25.45
C ALA A 155 6.19 -1.14 -24.36
N CYS A 156 7.09 -1.53 -23.46
CA CYS A 156 7.64 -0.67 -22.40
C CYS A 156 9.18 -0.53 -22.53
N ARG A 157 9.73 0.55 -21.98
CA ARG A 157 11.18 0.72 -21.79
C ARG A 157 11.61 0.11 -20.44
N GLN A 158 12.84 -0.36 -20.33
CA GLN A 158 13.39 -0.80 -19.03
C GLN A 158 13.39 0.32 -17.99
N PRO A 159 13.33 -0.03 -16.68
CA PRO A 159 13.56 0.94 -15.60
C PRO A 159 14.93 1.63 -15.72
N ALA A 160 15.07 2.80 -15.11
CA ALA A 160 16.30 3.59 -15.20
C ALA A 160 17.51 2.88 -14.56
N LEU A 161 17.26 2.09 -13.51
CA LEU A 161 18.24 1.21 -12.85
C LEU A 161 17.58 -0.14 -12.55
N LEU A 162 18.38 -1.20 -12.53
CA LEU A 162 17.90 -2.57 -12.34
C LEU A 162 18.09 -3.07 -10.89
N SER A 163 18.58 -2.22 -10.00
CA SER A 163 18.76 -2.50 -8.56
C SER A 163 17.57 -1.99 -7.74
N SER A 164 17.55 -2.30 -6.45
CA SER A 164 16.80 -1.58 -5.40
C SER A 164 17.78 -0.86 -4.47
N ASN A 165 17.36 -0.49 -3.25
CA ASN A 165 18.24 0.17 -2.29
C ASN A 165 19.37 -0.74 -1.77
N LEU A 166 19.04 -1.96 -1.37
CA LEU A 166 19.99 -2.91 -0.78
C LEU A 166 20.34 -4.07 -1.73
N ARG A 167 19.62 -4.23 -2.85
CA ARG A 167 19.76 -5.38 -3.74
C ARG A 167 20.25 -4.92 -5.11
N PRO A 168 21.54 -5.14 -5.46
CA PRO A 168 22.07 -4.77 -6.77
C PRO A 168 21.44 -5.60 -7.92
N ASP A 169 21.02 -6.83 -7.62
CA ASP A 169 20.39 -7.79 -8.52
C ASP A 169 18.88 -7.89 -8.23
N TYR A 170 18.13 -6.82 -8.55
CA TYR A 170 16.70 -6.72 -8.22
C TYR A 170 15.78 -7.04 -9.40
N TYR A 171 15.73 -6.15 -10.40
CA TYR A 171 14.69 -6.16 -11.44
C TYR A 171 14.68 -7.45 -12.26
N GLU A 172 15.85 -8.01 -12.59
CA GLU A 172 16.00 -9.21 -13.42
C GLU A 172 16.09 -10.52 -12.61
N ASN A 173 16.23 -10.42 -11.29
CA ASN A 173 16.42 -11.60 -10.45
C ASN A 173 15.08 -12.31 -10.22
N PRO A 174 14.97 -13.62 -10.53
CA PRO A 174 13.75 -14.41 -10.33
C PRO A 174 13.14 -14.31 -8.93
N ARG A 175 13.97 -14.10 -7.89
CA ARG A 175 13.54 -13.97 -6.49
C ARG A 175 12.71 -12.72 -6.23
N PHE A 176 12.83 -11.69 -7.06
CA PHE A 176 12.15 -10.40 -6.86
C PHE A 176 11.10 -10.12 -7.94
N LEU A 177 10.64 -11.15 -8.64
CA LEU A 177 9.60 -11.00 -9.67
C LEU A 177 8.27 -10.49 -9.12
N ASP A 178 7.94 -10.81 -7.87
CA ASP A 178 6.75 -10.33 -7.13
C ASP A 178 7.01 -9.07 -6.28
N TYR A 179 8.08 -8.34 -6.54
CA TYR A 179 8.34 -7.07 -5.87
C TYR A 179 7.94 -5.91 -6.79
N PRO A 180 7.62 -4.73 -6.24
CA PRO A 180 7.15 -3.60 -7.05
C PRO A 180 8.24 -3.15 -8.02
N VAL A 181 7.88 -2.87 -9.27
CA VAL A 181 8.82 -2.21 -10.18
C VAL A 181 9.13 -0.81 -9.63
N VAL A 182 10.42 -0.49 -9.54
CA VAL A 182 10.93 0.82 -9.11
C VAL A 182 11.82 1.42 -10.19
N PHE A 183 12.33 2.64 -9.97
CA PHE A 183 13.12 3.36 -10.97
C PHE A 183 12.37 3.63 -12.29
N VAL A 184 11.04 3.79 -12.19
CA VAL A 184 10.16 4.18 -13.30
C VAL A 184 9.66 5.60 -13.10
N ASN A 185 9.66 6.38 -14.18
CA ASN A 185 9.08 7.72 -14.17
C ASN A 185 7.59 7.70 -14.54
N TRP A 186 6.93 8.85 -14.45
CA TRP A 186 5.48 8.95 -14.71
C TRP A 186 5.11 8.50 -16.13
N GLN A 187 5.91 8.85 -17.14
CA GLN A 187 5.65 8.49 -18.54
C GLN A 187 5.76 6.98 -18.77
N GLN A 188 6.72 6.32 -18.12
CA GLN A 188 6.87 4.87 -18.16
C GLN A 188 5.71 4.15 -17.48
N ALA A 189 5.25 4.66 -16.33
CA ALA A 189 4.10 4.14 -15.60
C ALA A 189 2.80 4.28 -16.43
N ASP A 190 2.55 5.45 -17.00
CA ASP A 190 1.42 5.73 -17.88
C ASP A 190 1.43 4.88 -19.16
N GLN A 191 2.60 4.74 -19.80
CA GLN A 191 2.78 3.85 -20.95
C GLN A 191 2.45 2.39 -20.60
N PHE A 192 2.97 1.90 -19.47
CA PHE A 192 2.66 0.54 -19.00
C PHE A 192 1.16 0.35 -18.82
N CYS A 193 0.50 1.24 -18.08
CA CYS A 193 -0.93 1.06 -17.80
C CYS A 193 -1.77 1.08 -19.08
N ARG A 194 -1.45 1.95 -20.06
CA ARG A 194 -2.12 1.93 -21.37
C ARG A 194 -1.93 0.61 -22.12
N ASN A 195 -0.72 0.04 -22.10
CA ASN A 195 -0.42 -1.24 -22.74
C ASN A 195 -1.11 -2.41 -22.03
N ALA A 196 -1.23 -2.35 -20.71
CA ALA A 196 -2.03 -3.28 -19.91
C ALA A 196 -3.54 -3.08 -20.11
N GLY A 197 -3.95 -2.07 -20.90
CA GLY A 197 -5.35 -1.78 -21.17
C GLY A 197 -6.08 -0.94 -20.13
N GLY A 198 -5.34 -0.38 -19.18
CA GLY A 198 -5.84 0.57 -18.21
C GLY A 198 -5.27 1.96 -18.44
N ARG A 199 -5.10 2.67 -17.33
CA ARG A 199 -4.46 3.97 -17.19
C ARG A 199 -3.93 4.09 -15.77
N LEU A 200 -3.16 5.13 -15.47
CA LEU A 200 -2.95 5.49 -14.07
C LEU A 200 -4.30 5.87 -13.43
N PRO A 201 -4.53 5.55 -12.14
CA PRO A 201 -5.69 6.05 -11.40
C PRO A 201 -5.63 7.57 -11.32
N SER A 202 -6.78 8.24 -11.20
CA SER A 202 -6.76 9.62 -10.72
C SER A 202 -6.37 9.66 -9.24
N GLU A 203 -5.94 10.82 -8.76
CA GLU A 203 -5.66 11.05 -7.34
C GLU A 203 -6.89 10.73 -6.47
N ALA A 204 -8.08 11.10 -6.95
CA ALA A 204 -9.33 10.82 -6.26
C ALA A 204 -9.68 9.32 -6.26
N GLU A 205 -9.49 8.62 -7.38
CA GLU A 205 -9.69 7.18 -7.45
C GLU A 205 -8.76 6.43 -6.51
N TRP A 206 -7.48 6.84 -6.46
CA TRP A 206 -6.50 6.27 -5.54
C TRP A 206 -6.93 6.49 -4.09
N GLU A 207 -7.30 7.72 -3.71
CA GLU A 207 -7.69 8.01 -2.33
C GLU A 207 -8.99 7.29 -1.93
N LYS A 208 -10.00 7.23 -2.81
CA LYS A 208 -11.21 6.45 -2.55
C LYS A 208 -10.89 4.98 -2.37
N THR A 209 -10.01 4.42 -3.20
CA THR A 209 -9.58 3.01 -3.08
C THR A 209 -8.94 2.75 -1.72
N ALA A 210 -8.08 3.66 -1.25
CA ALA A 210 -7.44 3.55 0.06
C ALA A 210 -8.42 3.75 1.21
N ARG A 211 -9.30 4.76 1.11
CA ARG A 211 -10.20 5.21 2.18
C ARG A 211 -11.46 4.37 2.33
N GLY A 212 -12.05 3.88 1.24
CA GLY A 212 -13.34 3.18 1.27
C GLY A 212 -14.54 4.03 0.85
N PRO A 213 -15.74 3.41 0.81
CA PRO A 213 -16.99 4.04 0.37
C PRO A 213 -17.69 4.88 1.44
N ASP A 214 -17.27 4.79 2.71
CA ASP A 214 -17.94 5.46 3.81
C ASP A 214 -17.52 6.94 3.88
N SER A 215 -18.37 7.78 4.46
CA SER A 215 -18.02 9.15 4.84
C SER A 215 -17.04 9.21 6.03
N SER A 216 -16.31 8.11 6.26
CA SER A 216 -15.29 7.96 7.29
C SER A 216 -14.07 8.77 6.93
N VAL A 217 -13.49 9.44 7.93
CA VAL A 217 -12.24 10.18 7.77
C VAL A 217 -11.08 9.38 8.33
N ARG A 218 -10.99 8.10 7.96
CA ARG A 218 -9.92 7.21 8.41
C ARG A 218 -8.54 7.75 8.05
N THR A 219 -7.58 7.46 8.91
CA THR A 219 -6.19 7.91 8.79
C THR A 219 -5.41 7.04 7.79
N PHE A 220 -5.54 5.72 7.89
CA PHE A 220 -4.87 4.72 7.06
C PHE A 220 -5.89 3.83 6.33
N PRO A 221 -5.48 3.03 5.33
CA PRO A 221 -6.42 2.15 4.64
C PRO A 221 -7.20 1.22 5.58
N TRP A 222 -6.52 0.66 6.57
CA TRP A 222 -7.07 -0.24 7.59
C TRP A 222 -7.85 0.47 8.72
N GLY A 223 -7.85 1.80 8.79
CA GLY A 223 -8.50 2.55 9.86
C GLY A 223 -7.56 3.51 10.59
N ASP A 224 -7.78 3.70 11.90
CA ASP A 224 -7.08 4.69 12.73
C ASP A 224 -6.07 4.08 13.71
N GLU A 225 -5.89 2.76 13.65
CA GLU A 225 -4.87 2.04 14.42
C GLU A 225 -3.47 2.47 13.97
N ALA A 226 -2.54 2.54 14.93
CA ALA A 226 -1.17 2.94 14.68
C ALA A 226 -0.51 2.09 13.58
N ALA A 227 0.17 2.75 12.65
CA ALA A 227 0.91 2.06 11.60
C ALA A 227 2.06 1.23 12.18
N ASP A 228 2.15 -0.02 11.74
CA ASP A 228 3.21 -0.96 12.11
C ASP A 228 3.60 -1.86 10.92
N CYS A 229 4.67 -2.64 11.12
CA CYS A 229 5.22 -3.50 10.07
C CYS A 229 4.32 -4.67 9.66
N ARG A 230 3.23 -4.95 10.38
CA ARG A 230 2.23 -5.96 9.98
C ARG A 230 1.20 -5.38 9.01
N ARG A 231 1.06 -4.05 8.96
CA ARG A 231 0.09 -3.34 8.10
C ARG A 231 0.73 -2.60 6.93
N ALA A 232 1.95 -2.09 7.09
CA ALA A 232 2.67 -1.39 6.01
C ALA A 232 4.16 -1.70 6.02
N ASN A 233 4.79 -1.73 4.84
CA ASN A 233 6.24 -1.64 4.75
C ASN A 233 6.66 -0.17 4.89
N MET A 234 7.19 0.21 6.05
CA MET A 234 7.42 1.60 6.42
C MET A 234 8.77 1.83 7.10
N GLY A 235 9.17 3.10 7.20
CA GLY A 235 10.38 3.53 7.91
C GLY A 235 10.16 3.60 9.42
N GLY A 236 11.23 3.92 10.16
CA GLY A 236 11.22 4.08 11.62
C GLY A 236 12.35 3.31 12.32
N PRO A 237 12.50 3.42 13.66
CA PRO A 237 13.50 2.68 14.42
C PRO A 237 13.29 1.16 14.23
N GLY A 238 14.29 0.49 13.67
CA GLY A 238 14.22 -0.94 13.34
C GLY A 238 13.50 -1.28 12.02
N SER A 239 13.29 -0.29 11.13
CA SER A 239 12.77 -0.35 9.75
C SER A 239 12.24 -1.70 9.27
N CYS A 240 10.97 -1.77 8.84
CA CYS A 240 10.28 -3.01 8.50
C CYS A 240 11.09 -3.96 7.60
N ALA A 241 11.10 -3.73 6.28
CA ALA A 241 11.96 -4.50 5.37
C ALA A 241 13.31 -3.81 5.07
N GLY A 242 13.40 -2.49 5.28
CA GLY A 242 14.59 -1.68 4.96
C GLY A 242 14.84 -1.47 3.45
N ASP A 243 13.94 -1.98 2.61
CA ASP A 243 13.88 -1.84 1.16
C ASP A 243 12.41 -2.11 0.74
N THR A 244 12.13 -2.14 -0.57
CA THR A 244 10.91 -2.74 -1.13
C THR A 244 10.67 -4.14 -0.57
N ASP A 245 9.40 -4.47 -0.34
CA ASP A 245 8.96 -5.80 0.05
C ASP A 245 8.07 -6.39 -1.03
N ARG A 246 7.84 -7.71 -0.95
CA ARG A 246 6.94 -8.40 -1.87
C ARG A 246 5.57 -7.74 -1.83
N VAL A 247 4.98 -7.48 -2.99
CA VAL A 247 3.64 -6.89 -3.07
C VAL A 247 2.61 -7.84 -2.45
N GLY A 248 1.57 -7.28 -1.86
CA GLY A 248 0.47 -8.03 -1.26
C GLY A 248 0.82 -8.76 0.04
N ARG A 249 2.02 -8.56 0.60
CA ARG A 249 2.47 -9.30 1.79
C ARG A 249 1.64 -9.03 3.04
N ARG A 250 1.09 -7.82 3.22
CA ARG A 250 0.49 -7.37 4.49
C ARG A 250 -1.03 -7.28 4.40
N LEU A 251 -1.72 -8.39 4.69
CA LEU A 251 -3.19 -8.44 4.56
C LEU A 251 -3.92 -7.53 5.55
N LEU A 252 -3.36 -7.33 6.74
CA LEU A 252 -3.92 -6.38 7.73
C LEU A 252 -3.82 -4.93 7.27
N GLY A 253 -3.05 -4.65 6.22
CA GLY A 253 -2.92 -3.35 5.58
C GLY A 253 -4.00 -3.05 4.53
N ALA A 254 -4.91 -3.99 4.27
CA ALA A 254 -5.88 -3.87 3.19
C ALA A 254 -6.80 -2.65 3.36
N SER A 255 -7.12 -2.02 2.24
CA SER A 255 -8.20 -1.05 2.16
C SER A 255 -9.56 -1.73 2.26
N PRO A 256 -10.66 -0.97 2.47
CA PRO A 256 -12.02 -1.53 2.49
C PRO A 256 -12.44 -2.21 1.19
N TYR A 257 -11.78 -1.91 0.06
CA TYR A 257 -12.00 -2.57 -1.22
C TYR A 257 -11.06 -3.78 -1.45
N GLY A 258 -10.19 -4.09 -0.49
CA GLY A 258 -9.24 -5.21 -0.57
C GLY A 258 -7.94 -4.89 -1.32
N ALA A 259 -7.69 -3.62 -1.67
CA ALA A 259 -6.41 -3.19 -2.22
C ALA A 259 -5.33 -3.21 -1.13
N LEU A 260 -4.17 -3.75 -1.46
CA LEU A 260 -3.02 -3.92 -0.57
C LEU A 260 -1.96 -2.88 -0.89
N ASP A 261 -1.08 -2.63 0.08
CA ASP A 261 0.07 -1.72 -0.02
C ASP A 261 -0.29 -0.29 -0.45
N MET A 262 -1.55 0.13 -0.23
CA MET A 262 -1.97 1.52 -0.41
C MET A 262 -1.25 2.47 0.56
N ALA A 263 -0.63 1.94 1.62
CA ALA A 263 0.23 2.70 2.51
C ALA A 263 1.58 1.99 2.66
N GLY A 264 2.66 2.69 2.31
CA GLY A 264 4.03 2.21 2.42
C GLY A 264 4.53 1.55 1.14
N ASN A 265 5.56 0.71 1.28
CA ASN A 265 6.27 0.05 0.19
C ASN A 265 6.87 1.02 -0.84
N VAL A 266 6.12 1.50 -1.83
CA VAL A 266 6.60 2.50 -2.80
C VAL A 266 5.60 3.64 -2.98
N TRP A 267 6.11 4.84 -3.25
CA TRP A 267 5.27 5.93 -3.70
C TRP A 267 4.66 5.57 -5.05
N GLU A 268 3.39 5.87 -5.25
CA GLU A 268 2.68 5.50 -6.48
C GLU A 268 2.33 6.71 -7.32
N TRP A 269 2.77 6.71 -8.59
CA TRP A 269 2.31 7.69 -9.56
C TRP A 269 0.80 7.60 -9.80
N VAL A 270 0.13 8.75 -9.83
CA VAL A 270 -1.27 8.89 -10.29
C VAL A 270 -1.34 9.81 -11.51
N ALA A 271 -2.48 9.86 -12.20
CA ALA A 271 -2.63 10.58 -13.47
C ALA A 271 -2.50 12.11 -13.34
N ASP A 272 -2.90 12.66 -12.20
CA ASP A 272 -3.16 14.07 -11.98
C ASP A 272 -1.89 14.93 -12.01
N TRP A 273 -2.02 16.12 -12.59
CA TRP A 273 -1.08 17.21 -12.32
C TRP A 273 -1.28 17.72 -10.89
N TYR A 274 -0.21 18.12 -10.23
CA TYR A 274 -0.27 18.68 -8.90
C TYR A 274 -0.56 20.18 -8.94
N ASP A 275 -1.47 20.60 -8.06
CA ASP A 275 -1.71 21.98 -7.66
C ASP A 275 -2.07 21.95 -6.17
N ALA A 276 -1.35 22.76 -5.39
CA ALA A 276 -1.48 22.80 -3.93
C ALA A 276 -2.88 23.28 -3.50
N ASP A 277 -3.51 24.14 -4.30
CA ASP A 277 -4.84 24.69 -4.02
C ASP A 277 -5.96 23.93 -4.75
N TRP A 278 -5.65 22.78 -5.38
CA TRP A 278 -6.64 22.05 -6.20
C TRP A 278 -7.90 21.70 -5.42
N TYR A 279 -7.78 21.23 -4.18
CA TYR A 279 -8.92 20.78 -3.38
C TYR A 279 -9.91 21.92 -3.06
N GLN A 280 -9.46 23.19 -3.06
CA GLN A 280 -10.34 24.36 -2.83
C GLN A 280 -11.26 24.64 -4.02
N LYS A 281 -10.90 24.15 -5.22
CA LYS A 281 -11.59 24.42 -6.49
C LYS A 281 -11.95 23.15 -7.27
N SER A 282 -11.71 21.98 -6.69
CA SER A 282 -11.94 20.70 -7.35
C SER A 282 -13.42 20.51 -7.67
N PRO A 283 -13.77 20.07 -8.89
CA PRO A 283 -15.14 19.65 -9.17
C PRO A 283 -15.51 18.44 -8.30
N SER A 284 -16.81 18.31 -8.00
CA SER A 284 -17.32 17.18 -7.21
C SER A 284 -17.35 15.88 -7.99
N ASP A 285 -17.61 15.91 -9.29
CA ASP A 285 -17.82 14.71 -10.11
C ASP A 285 -16.56 14.34 -10.91
N ASP A 286 -16.03 13.13 -10.68
CA ASP A 286 -14.85 12.55 -11.35
C ASP A 286 -13.67 13.55 -11.55
N PRO A 287 -13.15 14.19 -10.48
CA PRO A 287 -12.02 15.11 -10.63
C PRO A 287 -10.77 14.40 -11.14
N SER A 288 -10.06 15.07 -12.05
CA SER A 288 -8.85 14.57 -12.72
C SER A 288 -7.65 15.52 -12.56
N GLY A 289 -7.68 16.37 -11.54
CA GLY A 289 -6.67 17.41 -11.32
C GLY A 289 -6.74 18.56 -12.33
N PRO A 290 -5.84 19.54 -12.24
CA PRO A 290 -5.65 20.57 -13.23
C PRO A 290 -5.30 19.99 -14.61
N ALA A 291 -5.75 20.65 -15.68
CA ALA A 291 -5.47 20.22 -17.06
C ALA A 291 -3.98 20.23 -17.41
N THR A 292 -3.19 21.12 -16.78
CA THR A 292 -1.76 21.28 -17.01
C THR A 292 -1.04 21.54 -15.69
N GLY A 293 0.23 21.16 -15.60
CA GLY A 293 1.07 21.47 -14.45
C GLY A 293 2.54 21.15 -14.72
N THR A 294 3.36 21.38 -13.70
CA THR A 294 4.80 21.09 -13.74
C THR A 294 5.13 19.78 -13.05
N LEU A 295 4.40 19.45 -11.97
CA LEU A 295 4.63 18.28 -11.14
C LEU A 295 3.45 17.32 -11.24
N LYS A 296 3.74 16.01 -11.19
CA LYS A 296 2.73 14.95 -11.08
C LYS A 296 2.59 14.51 -9.63
N VAL A 297 1.37 14.12 -9.26
CA VAL A 297 1.07 13.63 -7.91
C VAL A 297 1.60 12.21 -7.70
N MET A 298 2.05 11.93 -6.48
CA MET A 298 2.25 10.59 -5.95
C MET A 298 1.53 10.41 -4.61
N ARG A 299 1.12 9.18 -4.31
CA ARG A 299 0.35 8.81 -3.12
C ARG A 299 0.97 7.62 -2.38
N GLY A 300 0.55 7.39 -1.13
CA GLY A 300 0.80 6.15 -0.36
C GLY A 300 2.02 6.14 0.58
N GLY A 301 3.03 6.98 0.34
CA GLY A 301 4.30 6.84 1.08
C GLY A 301 5.14 5.69 0.53
N CYS A 302 6.22 5.34 1.22
CA CYS A 302 7.11 4.23 0.82
C CYS A 302 7.77 3.57 2.04
N TRP A 303 8.66 2.61 1.82
CA TRP A 303 9.41 1.92 2.89
C TRP A 303 10.35 2.83 3.71
N LEU A 304 10.58 4.09 3.28
CA LEU A 304 11.28 5.12 4.06
C LEU A 304 10.33 6.03 4.87
N SER A 305 9.02 5.94 4.62
CA SER A 305 8.02 6.85 5.17
C SER A 305 7.69 6.55 6.63
N GLY A 306 7.55 7.60 7.44
CA GLY A 306 6.93 7.51 8.77
C GLY A 306 5.41 7.62 8.68
N SER A 307 4.72 7.37 9.79
CA SER A 307 3.24 7.30 9.86
C SER A 307 2.52 8.52 9.29
N SER A 308 3.08 9.73 9.43
CA SER A 308 2.47 10.96 8.89
C SER A 308 2.35 10.96 7.36
N THR A 309 3.29 10.31 6.67
CA THR A 309 3.32 10.23 5.20
C THR A 309 2.56 9.03 4.63
N LEU A 310 2.15 8.08 5.49
CA LEU A 310 1.36 6.89 5.13
C LEU A 310 -0.15 7.14 5.15
N ARG A 311 -0.58 8.34 5.57
CA ARG A 311 -2.00 8.68 5.65
C ARG A 311 -2.64 8.64 4.27
N VAL A 312 -3.89 8.19 4.20
CA VAL A 312 -4.62 8.07 2.92
C VAL A 312 -4.74 9.41 2.18
N SER A 313 -4.77 10.52 2.91
CA SER A 313 -4.87 11.88 2.36
C SER A 313 -3.53 12.50 1.96
N CYS A 314 -2.41 11.92 2.39
CA CYS A 314 -1.08 12.50 2.18
C CYS A 314 -0.75 12.59 0.69
N ARG A 315 -0.24 13.76 0.29
CA ARG A 315 0.10 14.10 -1.09
C ARG A 315 1.60 14.35 -1.19
N LYS A 316 2.20 13.83 -2.25
CA LYS A 316 3.53 14.22 -2.69
C LYS A 316 3.46 14.62 -4.16
N ALA A 317 4.35 15.49 -4.62
CA ALA A 317 4.49 15.78 -6.04
C ALA A 317 5.96 15.87 -6.45
N GLU A 318 6.25 15.44 -7.67
CA GLU A 318 7.59 15.47 -8.27
C GLU A 318 7.49 15.76 -9.77
N LEU A 319 8.62 16.09 -10.40
CA LEU A 319 8.69 16.21 -11.86
C LEU A 319 8.32 14.86 -12.51
N PRO A 320 7.59 14.87 -13.65
CA PRO A 320 7.20 13.63 -14.34
C PRO A 320 8.40 12.81 -14.86
N SER A 321 9.58 13.42 -14.95
CA SER A 321 10.84 12.75 -15.30
C SER A 321 11.54 12.08 -14.11
N THR A 322 11.10 12.35 -12.88
CA THR A 322 11.68 11.78 -11.66
C THR A 322 11.41 10.27 -11.60
N TRP A 323 12.39 9.54 -11.09
CA TRP A 323 12.33 8.11 -10.79
C TRP A 323 13.18 7.85 -9.55
N GLY A 324 12.98 6.72 -8.87
CA GLY A 324 13.74 6.36 -7.68
C GLY A 324 13.47 4.94 -7.21
N TYR A 325 14.32 4.42 -6.32
CA TYR A 325 14.20 3.09 -5.71
C TYR A 325 12.97 2.92 -4.80
N ASN A 326 12.23 4.00 -4.57
CA ASN A 326 11.03 4.06 -3.73
C ASN A 326 9.82 4.60 -4.51
N ILE A 327 9.87 4.62 -5.84
CA ILE A 327 8.81 5.13 -6.72
C ILE A 327 8.38 4.01 -7.68
N GLY A 328 7.12 3.62 -7.58
CA GLY A 328 6.42 2.67 -8.43
C GLY A 328 5.05 3.23 -8.84
N PHE A 329 4.10 2.33 -9.10
CA PHE A 329 2.74 2.68 -9.51
C PHE A 329 1.81 1.45 -9.51
N ARG A 330 0.51 1.71 -9.64
CA ARG A 330 -0.52 0.72 -9.95
C ARG A 330 -1.46 1.23 -11.05
N CYS A 331 -2.16 0.34 -11.74
CA CYS A 331 -3.07 0.73 -12.83
C CYS A 331 -4.54 0.69 -12.40
N ALA A 332 -5.36 1.51 -13.05
CA ALA A 332 -6.82 1.48 -12.98
C ALA A 332 -7.44 1.21 -14.35
N TYR A 333 -8.66 0.67 -14.35
CA TYR A 333 -9.39 0.22 -15.53
C TYR A 333 -10.85 0.64 -15.43
N PRO A 334 -11.54 0.91 -16.55
CA PRO A 334 -12.99 1.06 -16.57
C PRO A 334 -13.70 -0.19 -16.02
N GLU A 335 -14.88 -0.04 -15.40
CA GLU A 335 -15.63 -1.17 -14.82
C GLU A 335 -15.90 -2.31 -15.82
N GLY A 336 -16.21 -1.97 -17.08
CA GLY A 336 -16.62 -2.93 -18.11
C GLY A 336 -15.49 -3.73 -18.78
N ARG A 337 -14.27 -3.70 -18.24
CA ARG A 337 -13.11 -4.43 -18.78
C ARG A 337 -12.73 -5.62 -17.91
#